data_AF-A0A957NUT9-F1
#
_entry.id   AF-A0A957NUT9-F1
#
_cell.length_a   1.000
_cell.length_b   1.000
_cell.length_c   1.000
_cell.angle_alpha   90.00
_cell.angle_beta   90.00
_cell.angle_gamma   90.00
#
_symmetry.space_group_name_H-M   'P 1'
#
loop_
_entity.id
_entity.type
_entity.pdbx_description
1 polymer ?
#
loop_
_entity_poly.entity_id
_entity_poly.type
_entity_poly.pdbx_seq_one_letter_code
_entity_poly.pdbx_strand_id
1 'polypeptide(L)'
;AWGAALLSAYPGVTAMSTHPIAYLLASALAGIGWGIAGGAILSYVLERVPDDQRPNYMAWYSLLTNVAILAGSLLGPVVGAWIGLRTGLAAGGIIRLLSGLVIWLYGAAAEPAPQTDGTYASLE
;
A
#
# COMPACT_ATOMS: atom_id res chain seq x y z
N ALA A 1 -6.51 -5.40 -5.95
CA ALA A 1 -6.20 -4.93 -7.32
C ALA A 1 -6.68 -3.49 -7.56
N TRP A 2 -7.97 -3.18 -7.45
CA TRP A 2 -8.53 -1.84 -7.74
C TRP A 2 -7.90 -0.69 -6.93
N GLY A 3 -7.68 -0.86 -5.62
CA GLY A 3 -7.01 0.16 -4.78
C GLY A 3 -5.57 0.43 -5.22
N ALA A 4 -4.80 -0.62 -5.55
CA ALA A 4 -3.43 -0.47 -6.07
C ALA A 4 -3.40 0.17 -7.47
N ALA A 5 -4.36 -0.15 -8.34
CA ALA A 5 -4.51 0.49 -9.66
C ALA A 5 -4.82 1.99 -9.53
N LEU A 6 -5.76 2.38 -8.67
CA LEU A 6 -6.10 3.79 -8.40
C LEU A 6 -4.94 4.55 -7.75
N LEU A 7 -4.21 3.92 -6.82
CA LEU A 7 -3.01 4.47 -6.19
C LEU A 7 -1.87 4.72 -7.16
N SER A 8 -1.79 3.95 -8.24
CA SER A 8 -0.73 4.06 -9.23
C SER A 8 -1.09 4.99 -10.39
N ALA A 9 -2.38 5.30 -10.57
CA ALA A 9 -2.84 6.33 -11.48
C ALA A 9 -2.31 7.73 -11.06
N TYR A 10 -2.03 7.95 -9.77
CA TYR A 10 -1.57 9.24 -9.27
C TYR A 10 -0.22 9.69 -9.85
N PRO A 11 0.90 8.95 -9.73
CA PRO A 11 2.15 9.40 -10.34
C PRO A 11 2.06 9.48 -11.87
N GLY A 12 1.31 8.58 -12.51
CA GLY A 12 1.17 8.54 -13.98
C GLY A 12 0.41 9.74 -14.54
N VAL A 13 -0.74 10.10 -13.94
CA VAL A 13 -1.51 11.27 -14.35
C VAL A 13 -0.80 12.57 -13.94
N THR A 14 -0.18 12.61 -12.76
CA THR A 14 0.62 13.77 -12.30
C THR A 14 1.84 13.98 -13.18
N ALA A 15 2.50 12.92 -13.66
CA ALA A 15 3.59 13.04 -14.60
C ALA A 15 3.14 13.67 -15.92
N MET A 16 1.89 13.48 -16.36
CA MET A 16 1.39 14.06 -17.61
C MET A 16 0.72 15.44 -17.44
N SER A 17 0.34 15.80 -16.22
CA SER A 17 -0.47 16.98 -15.93
C SER A 17 0.33 18.28 -15.98
N THR A 18 0.02 19.13 -16.96
CA THR A 18 0.50 20.53 -17.04
C THR A 18 -0.51 21.53 -16.46
N HIS A 19 -1.69 21.05 -16.00
CA HIS A 19 -2.80 21.90 -15.56
C HIS A 19 -3.22 21.61 -14.10
N PRO A 20 -3.41 22.62 -13.23
CA PRO A 20 -3.72 22.43 -11.80
C PRO A 20 -4.93 21.54 -11.52
N ILE A 21 -5.99 21.64 -12.34
CA ILE A 21 -7.22 20.83 -12.18
C ILE A 21 -6.94 19.34 -12.37
N ALA A 22 -6.13 18.95 -13.36
CA ALA A 22 -5.80 17.55 -13.59
C ALA A 22 -4.91 16.98 -12.47
N TYR A 23 -4.07 17.82 -11.84
CA TYR A 23 -3.35 17.45 -10.63
C TYR A 23 -4.28 17.19 -9.44
N LEU A 24 -5.27 18.04 -9.22
CA LEU A 24 -6.24 17.88 -8.13
C LEU A 24 -7.11 16.64 -8.33
N LEU A 25 -7.58 16.38 -9.55
CA LEU A 25 -8.33 15.17 -9.87
C LEU A 25 -7.48 13.91 -9.67
N ALA A 26 -6.21 13.94 -10.09
CA ALA A 26 -5.28 12.85 -9.83
C ALA A 26 -5.10 12.62 -8.32
N SER A 27 -4.95 13.70 -7.53
CA SER A 27 -4.80 13.63 -6.08
C SER A 27 -6.04 13.06 -5.39
N ALA A 28 -7.23 13.44 -5.84
CA ALA A 28 -8.50 12.91 -5.34
C ALA A 28 -8.62 11.40 -5.62
N LEU A 29 -8.32 10.97 -6.86
CA LEU A 29 -8.31 9.55 -7.24
C LEU A 29 -7.26 8.76 -6.44
N ALA A 30 -6.10 9.36 -6.17
CA ALA A 30 -5.07 8.78 -5.31
C ALA A 30 -5.58 8.51 -3.90
N GLY A 31 -6.24 9.51 -3.31
CA GLY A 31 -6.81 9.43 -1.96
C GLY A 31 -7.87 8.34 -1.86
N ILE A 32 -8.76 8.24 -2.86
CA ILE A 32 -9.76 7.17 -2.95
C ILE A 32 -9.06 5.80 -3.04
N GLY A 33 -8.05 5.70 -3.90
CA GLY A 33 -7.24 4.48 -4.02
C GLY A 33 -6.59 4.08 -2.69
N TRP A 34 -6.09 5.06 -1.92
CA TRP A 34 -5.48 4.81 -0.61
C TRP A 34 -6.50 4.34 0.40
N GLY A 35 -7.68 4.95 0.46
CA GLY A 35 -8.75 4.52 1.37
C GLY A 35 -9.12 3.06 1.14
N ILE A 36 -9.25 2.64 -0.12
CA ILE A 36 -9.58 1.26 -0.48
C ILE A 36 -8.42 0.32 -0.14
N ALA A 37 -7.18 0.66 -0.53
CA ALA A 37 -6.05 -0.24 -0.33
C ALA A 37 -5.64 -0.33 1.15
N GLY A 38 -5.57 0.80 1.86
CA GLY A 38 -5.22 0.87 3.27
C GLY A 38 -6.21 0.10 4.14
N GLY A 39 -7.51 0.22 3.86
CA GLY A 39 -8.55 -0.57 4.54
C GLY A 39 -8.42 -2.07 4.25
N ALA A 40 -8.26 -2.45 2.97
CA ALA A 40 -8.16 -3.84 2.58
C ALA A 40 -6.91 -4.54 3.15
N ILE A 41 -5.76 -3.87 3.18
CA ILE A 41 -4.52 -4.41 3.75
C ILE A 41 -4.70 -4.66 5.25
N LEU A 42 -5.31 -3.72 5.97
CA LEU A 42 -5.52 -3.84 7.41
C LEU A 42 -6.46 -5.02 7.74
N SER A 43 -7.58 -5.13 7.03
CA SER A 43 -8.52 -6.25 7.19
C SER A 43 -7.85 -7.59 6.87
N TYR A 44 -7.07 -7.65 5.79
CA TYR A 44 -6.34 -8.86 5.39
C TYR A 44 -5.36 -9.34 6.47
N VAL A 45 -4.63 -8.40 7.11
CA VAL A 45 -3.72 -8.72 8.22
C VAL A 45 -4.50 -9.21 9.43
N LEU A 46 -5.60 -8.56 9.80
CA LEU A 46 -6.41 -8.94 10.96
C LEU A 46 -7.05 -10.32 10.84
N GLU A 47 -7.49 -10.69 9.63
CA GLU A 47 -8.06 -12.01 9.34
C GLU A 47 -7.05 -13.16 9.43
N ARG A 48 -5.75 -12.85 9.36
CA ARG A 48 -4.66 -13.84 9.31
C ARG A 48 -3.79 -13.86 10.56
N VAL A 49 -4.07 -13.00 11.53
CA VAL A 49 -3.33 -12.92 12.79
C VAL A 49 -4.21 -13.43 13.93
N PRO A 50 -3.73 -14.41 14.71
CA PRO A 50 -4.39 -14.86 15.95
C PRO A 50 -4.70 -13.68 16.88
N ASP A 51 -5.85 -13.75 17.57
CA ASP A 51 -6.40 -12.65 18.36
C ASP A 51 -5.41 -12.05 19.37
N ASP A 52 -4.59 -12.91 19.98
CA ASP A 52 -3.57 -12.59 20.98
C ASP A 52 -2.34 -11.87 20.41
N GLN A 53 -2.06 -12.03 19.11
CA GLN A 53 -0.87 -11.48 18.46
C GLN A 53 -1.17 -10.22 17.63
N ARG A 54 -2.43 -9.86 17.41
CA ARG A 54 -2.85 -8.70 16.60
C ARG A 54 -2.12 -7.40 16.95
N PRO A 55 -1.94 -7.01 18.23
CA PRO A 55 -1.23 -5.76 18.56
C PRO A 55 0.23 -5.75 18.08
N ASN A 56 0.92 -6.89 18.16
CA ASN A 56 2.32 -7.01 17.74
C ASN A 56 2.46 -6.88 16.21
N TYR A 57 1.59 -7.54 15.45
CA TYR A 57 1.58 -7.41 13.99
C TYR A 57 1.23 -5.99 13.53
N MET A 58 0.34 -5.31 14.25
CA MET A 58 0.01 -3.91 13.96
C MET A 58 1.17 -2.95 14.25
N ALA A 59 1.95 -3.21 15.30
CA ALA A 59 3.17 -2.44 15.58
C ALA A 59 4.19 -2.57 14.44
N TRP A 60 4.44 -3.78 13.95
CA TRP A 60 5.32 -4.02 12.80
C TRP A 60 4.78 -3.38 11.52
N TYR A 61 3.49 -3.51 11.23
CA TYR A 61 2.86 -2.88 10.07
C TYR A 61 3.06 -1.35 10.08
N SER A 62 2.79 -0.72 11.22
CA SER A 62 2.96 0.73 11.38
C SER A 62 4.44 1.14 11.25
N LEU A 63 5.36 0.40 11.89
CA LEU A 63 6.79 0.66 11.81
C LEU A 63 7.30 0.60 10.37
N LEU A 64 7.01 -0.50 9.66
CA LEU A 64 7.44 -0.68 8.27
C LEU A 64 6.84 0.37 7.34
N THR A 65 5.58 0.75 7.57
CA THR A 65 4.92 1.83 6.81
C THR A 65 5.65 3.15 6.98
N ASN A 66 6.01 3.53 8.20
CA ASN A 66 6.74 4.77 8.46
C ASN A 66 8.17 4.73 7.89
N VAL A 67 8.86 3.59 7.97
CA VAL A 67 10.18 3.40 7.36
C VAL A 67 10.09 3.55 5.84
N ALA A 68 9.08 2.98 5.19
CA ALA A 68 8.87 3.12 3.76
C ALA A 68 8.59 4.58 3.35
N ILE A 69 7.76 5.30 4.13
CA ILE A 69 7.50 6.73 3.90
C ILE A 69 8.79 7.55 4.03
N LEU A 70 9.58 7.30 5.08
CA LEU A 70 10.86 7.95 5.30
C LEU A 70 11.81 7.70 4.13
N ALA A 71 12.01 6.43 3.77
CA ALA A 71 12.88 6.04 2.65
C ALA A 71 12.42 6.68 1.34
N GLY A 72 11.13 6.67 1.04
CA GLY A 72 10.57 7.33 -0.15
C GLY A 72 10.78 8.84 -0.15
N SER A 73 10.67 9.49 1.01
CA SER A 73 10.88 10.94 1.15
C SER A 73 12.33 11.36 0.97
N LEU A 74 13.28 10.51 1.39
CA LEU A 74 14.71 10.73 1.19
C LEU A 74 15.15 10.43 -0.26
N LEU A 75 14.67 9.32 -0.82
CA LEU A 75 15.08 8.87 -2.16
C LEU A 75 14.38 9.65 -3.28
N GLY A 76 13.14 10.10 -3.06
CA GLY A 76 12.33 10.80 -4.07
C GLY A 76 13.03 12.01 -4.70
N PRO A 77 13.56 12.96 -3.91
CA PRO A 77 14.31 14.10 -4.44
C PRO A 77 15.59 13.70 -5.17
N VAL A 78 16.32 12.69 -4.67
CA VAL A 78 17.55 12.20 -5.31
C VAL A 78 17.24 11.63 -6.69
N VAL A 79 16.24 10.77 -6.79
CA VAL A 79 15.78 10.22 -8.08
C VAL A 79 15.30 11.34 -9.00
N GLY A 80 14.51 12.29 -8.48
CA GLY A 80 14.02 13.44 -9.24
C GLY A 80 15.15 14.32 -9.79
N ALA A 81 16.25 14.47 -9.06
CA ALA A 81 17.42 15.23 -9.49
C ALA A 81 18.24 14.52 -10.58
N TRP A 82 18.27 13.18 -10.58
CA TRP A 82 19.10 12.40 -11.50
C TRP A 82 18.44 12.16 -12.85
N ILE A 83 17.17 11.74 -12.85
CA ILE A 83 16.46 11.38 -14.08
C ILE A 83 15.40 12.39 -14.50
N GLY A 84 15.12 13.38 -13.64
CA GLY A 84 14.05 14.36 -13.81
C GLY A 84 12.78 13.99 -13.04
N LEU A 85 12.02 15.02 -12.63
CA LEU A 85 10.81 14.82 -11.82
C LEU A 85 9.73 14.03 -12.55
N ARG A 86 9.47 14.34 -13.83
CA ARG A 86 8.42 13.71 -14.63
C ARG A 86 8.67 12.21 -14.85
N THR A 87 9.90 11.84 -15.17
CA THR A 87 10.34 10.45 -15.38
C THR A 87 10.38 9.69 -14.06
N GLY A 88 10.85 10.31 -12.97
CA GLY A 88 10.82 9.72 -11.62
C GLY A 88 9.40 9.39 -11.16
N LEU A 89 8.44 10.29 -11.39
CA LEU A 89 7.03 10.05 -11.10
C LEU A 89 6.45 8.93 -11.96
N ALA A 90 6.72 8.91 -13.27
CA ALA A 90 6.26 7.84 -14.16
C ALA A 90 6.80 6.47 -13.73
N ALA A 91 8.10 6.38 -13.42
CA ALA A 91 8.72 5.15 -12.91
C ALA A 91 8.10 4.71 -11.57
N GLY A 92 7.89 5.64 -10.64
CA GLY A 92 7.20 5.37 -9.37
C GLY A 92 5.79 4.82 -9.56
N GLY A 93 5.03 5.35 -10.52
CA GLY A 93 3.71 4.82 -10.90
C GLY A 93 3.77 3.39 -11.42
N ILE A 94 4.73 3.08 -12.30
CA ILE A 94 4.91 1.73 -12.87
C ILE A 94 5.28 0.72 -11.78
N ILE A 95 6.26 1.03 -10.93
CA ILE A 95 6.68 0.14 -9.82
C ILE A 95 5.49 -0.19 -8.92
N ARG A 96 4.62 0.79 -8.69
CA ARG A 96 3.44 0.65 -7.84
C ARG A 96 2.34 -0.19 -8.48
N LEU A 97 2.16 -0.07 -9.81
CA LEU A 97 1.29 -0.99 -10.58
C LEU A 97 1.81 -2.42 -10.50
N LEU A 98 3.11 -2.64 -10.73
CA LEU A 98 3.74 -3.96 -10.67
C LEU A 98 3.58 -4.58 -9.27
N SER A 99 3.79 -3.79 -8.21
CA SER A 99 3.59 -4.23 -6.83
C SER A 99 2.14 -4.67 -6.59
N GLY A 100 1.17 -3.90 -7.09
CA GLY A 100 -0.25 -4.25 -7.02
C GLY A 100 -0.59 -5.55 -7.76
N LEU A 101 0.05 -5.80 -8.91
CA LEU A 101 -0.11 -7.03 -9.68
C LEU A 101 0.49 -8.23 -8.94
N VAL A 102 1.68 -8.10 -8.37
CA VAL A 102 2.32 -9.15 -7.56
C VAL A 102 1.42 -9.52 -6.37
N ILE A 103 0.88 -8.52 -5.64
CA ILE A 103 -0.05 -8.78 -4.53
C ILE A 103 -1.31 -9.51 -5.02
N TRP A 104 -1.85 -9.14 -6.18
CA TRP A 104 -3.03 -9.80 -6.73
C TRP A 104 -2.75 -11.26 -7.12
N LEU A 105 -1.60 -11.53 -7.74
CA LEU A 105 -1.21 -12.86 -8.18
C LEU A 105 -0.94 -13.82 -7.01
N TYR A 106 -0.26 -13.35 -5.97
CA TYR A 106 0.17 -14.20 -4.84
C TYR A 106 -0.74 -14.11 -3.61
N GLY A 107 -1.48 -13.02 -3.43
CA GLY A 107 -2.35 -12.80 -2.26
C GLY A 107 -3.59 -13.69 -2.23
N ALA A 108 -4.02 -14.23 -3.37
CA ALA A 108 -5.15 -15.16 -3.45
C ALA A 108 -4.83 -16.58 -2.97
N ALA A 109 -3.54 -16.93 -2.82
CA ALA A 109 -3.08 -18.28 -2.49
C ALA A 109 -2.86 -18.52 -0.98
N ALA A 110 -3.05 -17.49 -0.13
CA ALA A 110 -2.76 -17.58 1.30
C ALA A 110 -4.00 -17.97 2.11
N GLU A 111 -3.98 -19.18 2.68
CA GLU A 111 -5.04 -19.69 3.56
C GLU A 111 -5.18 -18.85 4.86
N PRO A 112 -6.39 -18.74 5.43
CA PRO A 112 -6.61 -18.10 6.72
C PRO A 112 -5.86 -18.83 7.84
N ALA A 113 -5.40 -18.09 8.85
CA ALA A 113 -4.76 -18.72 10.00
C ALA A 113 -5.78 -19.57 10.79
N PRO A 114 -5.35 -20.71 11.38
CA PRO A 114 -6.20 -21.47 12.28
C PRO A 114 -6.66 -20.58 13.44
N GLN A 115 -7.97 -20.41 13.58
CA GLN A 115 -8.52 -19.73 14.74
C GLN A 115 -8.42 -20.67 15.93
N THR A 116 -7.70 -20.26 16.97
CA THR A 116 -7.71 -20.96 18.25
C THR A 116 -9.11 -20.82 18.83
N ASP A 117 -9.96 -21.81 18.56
CA ASP A 117 -11.25 -21.94 19.23
C ASP A 117 -10.97 -21.99 20.74
N GLY A 118 -11.77 -21.29 21.55
CA GLY A 118 -11.53 -21.05 22.98
C GLY A 118 -11.44 -22.31 23.87
N THR A 119 -11.33 -23.50 23.29
CA THR A 119 -11.23 -24.81 23.91
C THR A 119 -10.02 -24.97 24.84
N TYR A 120 -8.93 -24.21 24.65
CA TYR A 120 -7.78 -24.25 25.56
C TYR A 120 -7.94 -23.35 26.80
N ALA A 121 -8.90 -22.42 26.80
CA ALA A 121 -9.17 -21.55 27.95
C ALA A 121 -10.04 -22.21 29.03
N SER A 122 -10.58 -23.41 28.77
CA SER A 122 -11.35 -24.19 29.75
C SER A 122 -10.52 -25.25 30.50
N LEU A 123 -9.19 -25.24 30.32
CA LEU A 123 -8.26 -26.21 30.94
C LEU A 123 -7.34 -25.58 31.99
N GLU A 124 -7.50 -24.27 32.27
CA GLU A 124 -6.84 -23.52 33.35
C GLU A 124 -7.87 -23.06 34.40
#